data_AF-A0A220VDJ3-F1
#
_entry.id   AF-A0A220VDJ3-F1
#
_cell.length_a   1.000
_cell.length_b   1.000
_cell.length_c   1.000
_cell.angle_alpha   90.00
_cell.angle_beta   90.00
_cell.angle_gamma   90.00
#
_symmetry.space_group_name_H-M   'P 1'
#
loop_
_entity.id
_entity.type
_entity.pdbx_description
1 polymer ?
#
loop_
_entity_poly.entity_id
_entity_poly.type
_entity_poly.pdbx_seq_one_letter_code
_entity_poly.pdbx_strand_id
1 'polypeptide(L)'
;MTLSNAMDVSNPSNWIRTDLLRQENFCEFICESVNEEQTKKSLKMLRNKGYISEPHAAIAYQSLENHLEDDHLGVFLSTAHPIKFKSVVEEILHESLIVPKIVKELMVKPSQEETLGTDYVPFKKKLLS
;
A
#
# COMPACT_ATOMS: atom_id res chain seq x y z
N MET A 1 -13.09 -0.15 3.45
CA MET A 1 -11.65 0.14 3.41
C MET A 1 -10.95 -1.18 3.17
N THR A 2 -10.05 -1.24 2.20
CA THR A 2 -9.31 -2.46 1.86
C THR A 2 -8.16 -2.69 2.84
N LEU A 3 -7.50 -3.85 2.76
CA LEU A 3 -6.24 -4.10 3.50
C LEU A 3 -5.10 -3.19 3.01
N SER A 4 -5.19 -2.68 1.78
CA SER A 4 -4.28 -1.72 1.16
C SER A 4 -4.89 -0.30 1.19
N ASN A 5 -5.23 0.19 2.37
CA ASN A 5 -6.01 1.43 2.53
C ASN A 5 -5.37 2.68 1.88
N ALA A 6 -4.04 2.73 1.69
CA ALA A 6 -3.40 3.85 1.00
C ALA A 6 -3.69 3.85 -0.51
N MET A 7 -4.22 2.75 -1.05
CA MET A 7 -4.67 2.60 -2.44
C MET A 7 -6.19 2.71 -2.59
N ASP A 8 -6.93 3.02 -1.51
CA ASP A 8 -8.38 3.29 -1.56
C ASP A 8 -8.66 4.68 -2.18
N VAL A 9 -8.33 4.82 -3.47
CA VAL A 9 -8.44 6.07 -4.25
C VAL A 9 -9.39 5.83 -5.43
N SER A 10 -10.56 6.48 -5.41
CA SER A 10 -11.54 6.38 -6.50
C SER A 10 -11.29 7.35 -7.65
N ASN A 11 -10.56 8.45 -7.41
CA ASN A 11 -10.20 9.43 -8.43
C ASN A 11 -8.69 9.72 -8.38
N PRO A 12 -7.86 8.92 -9.10
CA PRO A 12 -6.41 9.07 -9.09
C PRO A 12 -5.98 10.38 -9.77
N SER A 13 -5.49 11.34 -8.97
CA SER A 13 -5.14 12.70 -9.44
C SER A 13 -4.08 12.75 -10.53
N ASN A 14 -3.22 11.72 -10.61
CA ASN A 14 -2.17 11.62 -11.64
C ASN A 14 -2.61 10.92 -12.93
N TRP A 15 -3.83 10.38 -13.00
CA TRP A 15 -4.28 9.62 -14.18
C TRP A 15 -4.21 10.40 -15.47
N ILE A 16 -4.49 11.71 -15.44
CA ILE A 16 -4.37 12.59 -16.61
C ILE A 16 -2.95 12.55 -17.22
N ARG A 17 -1.91 12.42 -16.38
CA ARG A 17 -0.52 12.34 -16.85
C ARG A 17 -0.23 10.96 -17.45
N THR A 18 -0.72 9.90 -16.81
CA THR A 18 -0.57 8.53 -17.32
C THR A 18 -1.29 8.34 -18.65
N ASP A 19 -2.50 8.89 -18.80
CA ASP A 19 -3.28 8.78 -20.03
C ASP A 19 -2.61 9.52 -21.20
N LEU A 20 -1.98 10.68 -20.94
CA LEU A 20 -1.16 11.36 -21.94
C LEU A 20 0.01 10.50 -22.42
N LEU A 21 0.77 9.88 -21.50
CA LEU A 21 1.88 8.98 -21.88
C LEU A 21 1.41 7.77 -22.70
N ARG A 22 0.23 7.24 -22.37
CA ARG A 22 -0.40 6.14 -23.11
C ARG A 22 -0.82 6.58 -24.52
N GLN A 23 -1.40 7.77 -24.67
CA GLN A 23 -1.80 8.31 -25.98
C GLN A 23 -0.60 8.56 -26.91
N GLU A 24 0.55 8.93 -26.34
CA GLU A 24 1.82 9.11 -27.06
C GLU A 24 2.54 7.77 -27.35
N ASN A 25 1.93 6.61 -27.03
CA ASN A 25 2.53 5.28 -27.16
C ASN A 25 3.92 5.15 -26.52
N PHE A 26 4.15 5.85 -25.40
CA PHE A 26 5.47 5.86 -24.74
C PHE A 26 5.87 4.48 -24.21
N CYS A 27 4.90 3.72 -23.68
CA CYS A 27 5.06 2.32 -23.32
C CYS A 27 3.70 1.62 -23.26
N GLU A 28 3.72 0.29 -23.33
CA GLU A 28 2.54 -0.53 -23.06
C GLU A 28 2.30 -0.64 -21.55
N PHE A 29 1.04 -0.57 -21.13
CA PHE A 29 0.63 -0.71 -19.75
C PHE A 29 -0.28 -1.92 -19.59
N ILE A 30 0.01 -2.75 -18.59
CA ILE A 30 -0.90 -3.77 -18.10
C ILE A 30 -1.44 -3.28 -16.77
N CYS A 31 -2.76 -3.35 -16.61
CA CYS A 31 -3.46 -2.96 -15.39
C CYS A 31 -4.24 -4.16 -14.87
N GLU A 32 -4.10 -4.43 -13.57
CA GLU A 32 -4.80 -5.53 -12.92
C GLU A 32 -5.42 -5.07 -11.60
N SER A 33 -6.58 -5.64 -11.27
CA SER A 33 -7.24 -5.48 -9.98
C SER A 33 -7.04 -6.74 -9.15
N VAL A 34 -6.51 -6.57 -7.93
CA VAL A 34 -6.28 -7.66 -6.98
C VAL A 34 -7.23 -7.52 -5.81
N ASN A 35 -7.97 -8.58 -5.50
CA ASN A 35 -8.91 -8.60 -4.38
C ASN A 35 -8.27 -9.01 -3.05
N GLU A 36 -9.00 -8.88 -1.96
CA GLU A 36 -8.51 -9.16 -0.60
C GLU A 36 -8.02 -10.60 -0.39
N GLU A 37 -8.68 -11.57 -1.00
CA GLU A 37 -8.30 -12.98 -0.89
C GLU A 37 -6.97 -13.23 -1.59
N GLN A 38 -6.80 -12.68 -2.80
CA GLN A 38 -5.55 -12.73 -3.55
C GLN A 38 -4.43 -12.01 -2.81
N THR A 39 -4.69 -10.83 -2.24
CA THR A 39 -3.72 -10.09 -1.42
C THR A 39 -3.23 -10.92 -0.23
N LYS A 40 -4.14 -11.56 0.52
CA LYS A 40 -3.80 -12.46 1.63
C LYS A 40 -2.98 -13.65 1.18
N LYS A 41 -3.35 -14.28 0.06
CA LYS A 41 -2.62 -15.41 -0.54
C LYS A 41 -1.21 -15.01 -0.95
N SER A 42 -1.07 -13.88 -1.64
CA SER A 42 0.21 -13.33 -2.07
C SER A 42 1.13 -12.99 -0.90
N LEU A 43 0.58 -12.44 0.18
CA LEU A 43 1.35 -12.17 1.39
C LEU A 43 1.92 -13.47 2.00
N LYS A 44 1.13 -14.55 2.04
CA LYS A 44 1.58 -15.88 2.48
C LYS A 44 2.63 -16.48 1.52
N MET A 45 2.47 -16.29 0.21
CA MET A 45 3.45 -16.74 -0.79
C MET A 45 4.81 -16.03 -0.60
N LEU A 46 4.81 -14.71 -0.43
CA LEU A 46 6.03 -13.94 -0.13
C LEU A 46 6.67 -14.43 1.18
N ARG A 47 5.87 -14.68 2.21
CA ARG A 47 6.37 -15.22 3.48
C ARG A 47 7.05 -16.59 3.28
N ASN A 48 6.44 -17.48 2.50
CA ASN A 48 7.00 -18.79 2.16
C ASN A 48 8.31 -18.69 1.37
N LYS A 49 8.51 -17.63 0.59
CA LYS A 49 9.78 -17.29 -0.07
C LYS A 49 10.79 -16.62 0.88
N GLY A 50 10.48 -16.48 2.16
CA GLY A 50 11.36 -15.89 3.18
C GLY A 50 11.26 -14.37 3.30
N TYR A 51 10.30 -13.71 2.63
CA TYR A 51 10.15 -12.25 2.64
C TYR A 51 8.85 -11.82 3.34
N ILE A 52 8.97 -11.09 4.46
CA ILE A 52 7.82 -10.52 5.15
C ILE A 52 7.46 -9.19 4.49
N SER A 53 6.34 -9.17 3.79
CA SER A 53 5.83 -8.01 3.07
C SER A 53 4.60 -7.42 3.77
N GLU A 54 3.86 -6.59 3.05
CA GLU A 54 2.63 -5.93 3.49
C GLU A 54 1.59 -5.87 2.37
N PRO A 55 0.32 -5.53 2.65
CA PRO A 55 -0.77 -5.65 1.68
C PRO A 55 -0.56 -4.90 0.36
N HIS A 56 0.05 -3.70 0.35
CA HIS A 56 0.21 -2.90 -0.87
C HIS A 56 1.21 -3.56 -1.84
N ALA A 57 2.35 -4.00 -1.31
CA ALA A 57 3.36 -4.73 -2.06
C ALA A 57 2.89 -6.14 -2.45
N ALA A 58 2.04 -6.78 -1.66
CA ALA A 58 1.44 -8.07 -2.01
C ALA A 58 0.53 -7.97 -3.24
N ILE A 59 -0.18 -6.84 -3.43
CA ILE A 59 -0.94 -6.56 -4.66
C ILE A 59 0.00 -6.47 -5.88
N ALA A 60 1.09 -5.70 -5.76
CA ALA A 60 2.06 -5.56 -6.84
C ALA A 60 2.73 -6.89 -7.18
N TYR A 61 3.09 -7.69 -6.16
CA TYR A 61 3.64 -9.03 -6.35
C TYR A 61 2.64 -9.97 -7.03
N GLN A 62 1.36 -9.95 -6.63
CA GLN A 62 0.34 -10.77 -7.27
C GLN A 62 0.25 -10.49 -8.77
N SER A 63 0.24 -9.21 -9.15
CA SER A 63 0.15 -8.83 -10.56
C SER A 63 1.43 -9.16 -11.33
N LEU A 64 2.60 -8.96 -10.71
CA LEU A 64 3.86 -9.38 -11.28
C LEU A 64 3.88 -10.88 -11.59
N GLU A 65 3.51 -11.74 -10.63
CA GLU A 65 3.52 -13.20 -10.84
C GLU A 65 2.52 -13.66 -11.92
N ASN A 66 1.44 -12.90 -12.15
CA ASN A 66 0.46 -13.22 -13.19
C ASN A 66 0.95 -12.89 -14.61
N HIS A 67 1.94 -12.01 -14.73
CA HIS A 67 2.41 -11.47 -16.01
C HIS A 67 3.92 -11.68 -16.26
N LEU A 68 4.66 -12.23 -15.31
CA LEU A 68 6.09 -12.49 -15.44
C LEU A 68 6.34 -13.69 -16.36
N GLU A 69 7.13 -13.48 -17.41
CA GLU A 69 7.59 -14.54 -18.31
C GLU A 69 8.92 -15.15 -17.80
N ASP A 70 9.18 -16.41 -18.14
CA ASP A 70 10.30 -17.20 -17.58
C ASP A 70 11.69 -16.60 -17.83
N ASP A 71 11.85 -15.80 -18.89
CA ASP A 71 13.11 -15.15 -19.29
C ASP A 71 13.23 -13.69 -18.82
N HIS A 72 12.25 -13.20 -18.06
CA HIS A 72 12.25 -11.84 -17.53
C HIS A 72 12.64 -11.75 -16.04
N LEU A 73 13.29 -10.64 -15.68
CA LEU A 73 13.50 -10.27 -14.28
C LEU A 73 12.34 -9.40 -13.81
N GLY A 74 11.53 -9.93 -12.89
CA GLY A 74 10.44 -9.19 -12.27
C GLY A 74 10.89 -8.31 -11.10
N VAL A 75 10.41 -7.06 -11.07
CA VAL A 75 10.61 -6.14 -9.93
C VAL A 75 9.25 -5.59 -9.51
N PHE A 76 8.93 -5.70 -8.22
CA PHE A 76 7.76 -5.04 -7.62
C PHE A 76 8.22 -4.05 -6.55
N LEU A 77 7.45 -2.99 -6.34
CA LEU A 77 7.79 -1.94 -5.38
C LEU A 77 7.17 -2.23 -4.02
N SER A 78 8.02 -2.35 -3.00
CA SER A 78 7.57 -2.38 -1.60
C SER A 78 7.43 -0.96 -1.07
N THR A 79 6.20 -0.44 -1.09
CA THR A 79 5.92 0.98 -0.84
C THR A 79 5.82 1.33 0.65
N ALA A 80 5.70 0.32 1.52
CA ALA A 80 5.63 0.50 2.96
C ALA A 80 6.35 -0.61 3.71
N HIS A 81 6.82 -0.29 4.93
CA HIS A 81 7.31 -1.30 5.86
C HIS A 81 6.13 -2.04 6.52
N PRO A 82 6.18 -3.38 6.67
CA PRO A 82 5.13 -4.19 7.31
C PRO A 82 4.66 -3.72 8.69
N ILE A 83 5.51 -3.02 9.44
CA ILE A 83 5.18 -2.55 10.79
C ILE A 83 4.05 -1.51 10.77
N LYS A 84 3.88 -0.78 9.66
CA LYS A 84 2.77 0.16 9.46
C LYS A 84 1.42 -0.54 9.42
N PHE A 85 1.40 -1.85 9.13
CA PHE A 85 0.21 -2.69 9.01
C PHE A 85 0.28 -3.89 9.95
N LYS A 86 0.95 -3.73 11.10
CA LYS A 86 1.29 -4.81 12.04
C LYS A 86 0.12 -5.76 12.31
N SER A 87 -1.02 -5.24 12.77
CA SER A 87 -2.19 -6.07 13.12
C SER A 87 -2.64 -6.95 11.96
N VAL A 88 -2.77 -6.36 10.76
CA VAL A 88 -3.18 -7.06 9.54
C VAL A 88 -2.17 -8.14 9.14
N VAL A 89 -0.88 -7.81 9.15
CA VAL A 89 0.17 -8.75 8.74
C VAL A 89 0.26 -9.93 9.72
N GLU A 90 0.21 -9.66 11.03
CA GLU A 90 0.24 -10.71 12.06
C GLU A 90 -1.01 -11.59 12.01
N GLU A 91 -2.18 -11.03 11.73
CA GLU A 91 -3.42 -11.80 11.57
C GLU A 91 -3.33 -12.77 10.37
N ILE A 92 -2.82 -12.30 9.24
CA ILE A 92 -2.75 -13.10 8.01
C ILE A 92 -1.67 -14.19 8.10
N LEU A 93 -0.53 -13.86 8.68
CA LEU A 93 0.63 -14.77 8.77
C LEU A 93 0.61 -15.65 10.02
N HIS A 94 -0.21 -15.32 11.03
CA HIS A 94 -0.22 -15.97 12.34
C HIS A 94 1.17 -15.95 13.02
N GLU A 95 1.92 -14.88 12.81
CA GLU A 95 3.28 -14.67 13.35
C GLU A 95 3.38 -13.27 13.96
N SER A 96 4.21 -13.07 14.99
CA SER A 96 4.44 -11.75 15.57
C SER A 96 5.57 -11.00 14.85
N LEU A 97 5.37 -9.71 14.58
CA LEU A 97 6.39 -8.85 13.97
C LEU A 97 7.27 -8.19 15.03
N ILE A 98 8.58 -8.18 14.76
CA ILE A 98 9.53 -7.41 15.54
C ILE A 98 9.31 -5.92 15.26
N VAL A 99 8.89 -5.19 16.27
CA VAL A 99 8.76 -3.73 16.20
C VAL A 99 10.14 -3.09 16.39
N PRO A 100 10.66 -2.31 15.42
CA PRO A 100 11.93 -1.61 15.58
C PRO A 100 11.89 -0.66 16.78
N LYS A 101 13.03 -0.51 17.48
CA LYS A 101 13.12 0.32 18.69
C LYS A 101 12.60 1.75 18.47
N ILE A 102 13.00 2.39 17.37
CA ILE A 102 12.54 3.74 17.02
C ILE A 102 11.02 3.83 16.88
N VAL A 103 10.37 2.80 16.33
CA VAL A 103 8.91 2.75 16.21
C VAL A 103 8.26 2.61 17.57
N LYS A 104 8.81 1.75 18.46
CA LYS A 104 8.31 1.62 19.84
C LYS A 104 8.37 2.95 20.60
N GLU A 105 9.45 3.71 20.44
CA GLU A 105 9.62 5.02 21.06
C GLU A 105 8.62 6.06 20.53
N LEU A 106 8.23 5.97 19.26
CA LEU A 106 7.21 6.83 18.67
C LEU A 106 5.79 6.47 19.12
N MET A 107 5.49 5.17 19.28
CA MET A 107 4.15 4.69 19.65
C MET A 107 3.68 5.11 21.04
N VAL A 108 4.61 5.45 21.95
CA VAL A 108 4.28 5.88 23.32
C VAL A 108 4.14 7.40 23.45
N LYS A 109 4.40 8.17 22.40
CA LYS A 109 4.22 9.62 22.42
C LYS A 109 2.73 9.96 22.42
N PRO A 110 2.29 10.95 23.20
CA PRO A 110 0.90 11.38 23.16
C PRO A 110 0.56 11.91 21.76
N SER A 111 -0.59 11.49 21.21
CA SER A 111 -1.10 12.07 19.96
C SER A 111 -1.45 13.54 20.19
N GLN A 112 -1.17 14.36 19.19
CA GLN A 112 -1.63 15.75 19.12
C GLN A 112 -2.48 15.89 17.87
N GLU A 113 -3.78 15.68 18.06
CA GLU A 113 -4.78 15.72 17.00
C GLU A 113 -5.97 16.57 17.45
N GLU A 114 -6.60 17.24 16.50
CA GLU A 114 -7.82 18.01 16.72
C GLU A 114 -8.85 17.60 15.67
N THR A 115 -10.04 17.25 16.13
CA THR A 115 -11.13 16.85 15.24
C THR A 115 -11.71 18.07 14.54
N LEU A 116 -11.79 18.00 13.21
CA LEU A 116 -12.45 18.99 12.37
C LEU A 116 -13.53 18.31 11.53
N GLY A 117 -14.58 19.06 11.17
CA GLY A 117 -15.56 18.63 10.17
C GLY A 117 -14.97 18.61 8.77
N THR A 118 -15.76 18.18 7.79
CA THR A 118 -15.35 18.10 6.37
C THR A 118 -15.52 19.43 5.62
N ASP A 119 -15.87 20.50 6.31
CA ASP A 119 -16.16 21.81 5.72
C ASP A 119 -14.89 22.66 5.52
N TYR A 120 -14.74 23.22 4.32
CA TYR A 120 -13.60 24.04 3.95
C TYR A 120 -13.48 25.33 4.78
N VAL A 121 -14.60 26.00 5.09
CA VAL A 121 -14.58 27.30 5.77
C VAL A 121 -14.05 27.18 7.21
N PRO A 122 -14.53 26.25 8.05
CA PRO A 122 -13.93 25.96 9.36
C PRO A 122 -12.46 25.56 9.27
N PHE A 123 -12.09 24.69 8.31
CA PHE A 123 -10.70 24.28 8.11
C PHE A 123 -9.77 25.46 7.81
N LYS A 124 -10.15 26.34 6.86
CA LYS A 124 -9.38 27.53 6.50
C LYS A 124 -9.21 28.47 7.70
N LYS A 125 -10.27 28.68 8.48
CA LYS A 125 -10.20 29.54 9.68
C LYS A 125 -9.21 28.98 10.70
N LYS A 126 -9.22 27.67 10.92
CA LYS A 126 -8.31 26.99 11.86
C LYS A 126 -6.86 27.02 11.41
N LEU A 127 -6.61 26.85 10.10
CA LEU A 127 -5.26 26.86 9.56
C LEU A 127 -4.57 28.24 9.64
N LEU A 128 -5.37 29.32 9.64
CA LEU A 128 -4.89 30.71 9.62
C LEU A 128 -4.94 31.41 10.99
N SER A 129 -5.40 30.73 12.04
CA SER A 129 -5.39 31.24 13.43
C SER A 129 -4.06 30.99 14.10
#